data_AF-A0A1I4HWG0-F1
#
_entry.id   AF-A0A1I4HWG0-F1
#
_cell.length_a   1.000
_cell.length_b   1.000
_cell.length_c   1.000
_cell.angle_alpha   90.00
_cell.angle_beta   90.00
_cell.angle_gamma   90.00
#
_symmetry.space_group_name_H-M   'P 1'
#
loop_
_entity.id
_entity.type
_entity.pdbx_description
1 polymer ?
#
loop_
_entity_poly.entity_id
_entity_poly.type
_entity_poly.pdbx_seq_one_letter_code
_entity_poly.pdbx_strand_id
1 'polypeptide(L)' 'MFHIKFLFDLKGFDVSTLETSEPLILKGPTDEILLTISKAAPWSATQLRAIDFEALLGDEFDVCDAYLGSNWIGSTEI' A
#
# COMPACT_ATOMS: atom_id res chain seq x y z
N MET A 1 -11.54 17.80 1.45
CA MET A 1 -11.56 16.36 1.77
C MET A 1 -11.06 15.64 0.53
N PHE A 2 -9.75 15.44 0.48
CA PHE A 2 -9.09 14.75 -0.62
C PHE A 2 -9.26 13.25 -0.36
N HIS A 3 -9.65 12.48 -1.38
CA HIS A 3 -9.75 11.03 -1.23
C HIS A 3 -8.39 10.46 -1.55
N ILE A 4 -7.68 9.94 -0.54
CA ILE A 4 -6.39 9.29 -0.76
C ILE A 4 -6.63 7.99 -1.52
N LYS A 5 -6.33 7.97 -2.81
CA LYS A 5 -6.38 6.75 -3.63
C LYS A 5 -4.96 6.29 -3.89
N PHE A 6 -4.64 5.08 -3.42
CA PHE A 6 -3.42 4.40 -3.86
C PHE A 6 -3.57 4.00 -5.32
N LEU A 7 -2.80 4.64 -6.19
CA LEU A 7 -2.54 4.10 -7.51
C LEU A 7 -1.47 3.02 -7.36
N PHE A 8 -1.94 1.79 -7.23
CA PHE A 8 -1.08 0.64 -7.37
C PHE A 8 -0.61 0.54 -8.83
N ASP A 9 0.54 1.16 -9.15
CA ASP A 9 1.24 0.92 -10.41
C ASP A 9 1.99 -0.41 -10.31
N LEU A 10 1.22 -1.50 -10.34
CA LEU A 10 1.74 -2.87 -10.34
C LEU A 10 2.38 -3.23 -11.69
N LYS A 11 2.91 -2.25 -12.45
CA LYS A 11 3.65 -2.50 -13.70
C LYS A 11 4.89 -3.33 -13.40
N GLY A 12 4.74 -4.65 -13.53
CA GLY A 12 5.76 -5.64 -13.23
C GLY A 12 5.27 -6.78 -12.33
N PHE A 13 4.19 -6.55 -11.56
CA PHE A 13 3.48 -7.59 -10.84
C PHE A 13 2.22 -7.97 -11.60
N ASP A 14 2.13 -9.24 -12.02
CA ASP A 14 0.84 -9.76 -12.44
C ASP A 14 -0.07 -9.80 -11.20
N VAL A 15 -0.90 -8.78 -11.15
CA VAL A 15 -1.91 -8.48 -10.15
C VAL A 15 -2.82 -9.69 -9.89
N SER A 16 -3.01 -10.54 -10.91
CA SER A 16 -3.81 -11.75 -10.82
C SER A 16 -3.09 -12.95 -10.19
N THR A 17 -1.76 -12.88 -10.06
CA THR A 17 -0.91 -13.95 -9.49
C THR A 17 -0.12 -13.51 -8.26
N LEU A 18 -0.44 -12.34 -7.68
CA LEU A 18 0.21 -11.88 -6.46
C LEU A 18 -0.17 -12.83 -5.31
N GLU A 19 0.78 -13.66 -4.90
CA GLU A 19 0.67 -14.54 -3.73
C GLU A 19 1.91 -14.36 -2.87
N THR A 20 1.99 -13.22 -2.16
CA THR A 20 3.07 -12.95 -1.21
C THR A 20 2.54 -12.77 0.21
N SER A 21 3.20 -13.41 1.17
CA SER A 21 2.98 -13.24 2.60
C SER A 21 3.86 -12.14 3.21
N GLU A 22 4.60 -11.41 2.37
CA GLU A 22 5.38 -10.26 2.81
C GLU A 22 4.48 -9.19 3.46
N PRO A 23 4.95 -8.49 4.49
CA PRO A 23 4.18 -7.44 5.13
C PRO A 23 3.95 -6.28 4.16
N LEU A 24 2.75 -5.68 4.23
CA LEU A 24 2.47 -4.41 3.58
C LEU A 24 3.04 -3.29 4.45
N ILE A 25 3.97 -2.52 3.91
CA ILE A 25 4.65 -1.43 4.60
C ILE A 25 4.26 -0.13 3.90
N LEU A 26 3.74 0.83 4.67
CA LEU A 26 3.48 2.18 4.19
C LEU A 26 4.57 3.10 4.70
N LYS A 27 5.17 3.82 3.77
CA LYS A 27 6.21 4.80 4.08
C LYS A 27 5.75 6.20 3.72
N GLY A 28 6.10 7.15 4.59
CA GLY A 28 5.91 8.57 4.34
C GLY A 28 6.96 9.13 3.37
N PRO A 29 6.88 10.43 3.07
CA PRO A 29 7.77 11.10 2.13
C PRO A 29 9.22 11.21 2.63
N THR A 30 9.49 10.97 3.92
CA THR A 30 10.85 10.98 4.48
C THR A 30 11.41 9.56 4.71
N ASP A 31 10.79 8.55 4.08
CA ASP A 31 11.12 7.11 4.20
C ASP A 31 10.86 6.53 5.60
N GLU A 32 10.17 7.26 6.47
CA GLU A 32 9.70 6.79 7.75
C GLU A 32 8.58 5.75 7.57
N ILE A 33 8.60 4.69 8.38
CA ILE A 33 7.54 3.68 8.37
C ILE A 33 6.35 4.23 9.14
N LEU A 34 5.24 4.46 8.42
CA LEU A 34 3.98 4.94 9.00
C LEU A 34 3.14 3.77 9.51
N LEU A 35 3.08 2.68 8.73
CA LEU A 35 2.27 1.52 9.05
C LEU A 35 2.91 0.24 8.52
N THR A 36 2.78 -0.84 9.28
CA THR A 36 3.15 -2.19 8.83
C THR A 36 1.99 -3.14 9.12
N ILE A 37 1.47 -3.77 8.06
CA ILE A 37 0.38 -4.73 8.14
C ILE A 37 0.93 -6.11 7.77
N SER A 38 1.01 -6.99 8.77
CA SER A 38 1.37 -8.39 8.57
C SER A 38 0.11 -9.24 8.44
N LYS A 39 0.13 -10.22 7.52
CA LYS A 39 -1.01 -11.12 7.30
C LYS A 39 -0.52 -12.56 7.20
N ALA A 40 -1.27 -13.49 7.80
CA ALA A 40 -0.96 -14.92 7.77
C ALA A 40 -1.21 -15.58 6.41
N ALA A 41 -1.98 -14.93 5.53
CA ALA A 41 -2.32 -15.41 4.20
C ALA A 41 -1.89 -14.38 3.14
N PRO A 42 -1.54 -14.81 1.92
CA PRO A 42 -1.01 -13.93 0.89
C PRO A 42 -1.91 -12.73 0.58
N TRP A 43 -1.30 -11.61 0.20
CA TRP A 43 -2.01 -10.47 -0.33
C TRP A 43 -2.51 -10.76 -1.73
N SER A 44 -3.82 -10.60 -1.97
CA SER A 44 -4.33 -10.50 -3.33
C SER A 44 -4.45 -9.03 -3.74
N ALA A 45 -4.38 -8.76 -5.04
CA ALA A 45 -4.55 -7.40 -5.51
C ALA A 45 -5.93 -6.79 -5.23
N THR A 46 -6.98 -7.61 -5.25
CA THR A 46 -8.32 -7.15 -4.87
C THR A 46 -8.34 -6.68 -3.41
N GLN A 47 -7.61 -7.38 -2.53
CA GLN A 47 -7.49 -6.96 -1.14
C GLN A 47 -6.72 -5.66 -1.02
N LEU A 48 -5.55 -5.53 -1.66
CA LEU A 48 -4.74 -4.31 -1.61
C LEU A 48 -5.52 -3.08 -2.09
N ARG A 49 -6.29 -3.22 -3.18
CA ARG A 49 -7.17 -2.16 -3.71
C ARG A 49 -8.37 -1.84 -2.84
N ALA A 50 -8.77 -2.76 -1.97
CA ALA A 50 -9.89 -2.58 -1.06
C ALA A 50 -9.47 -2.02 0.30
N ILE A 51 -8.16 -1.84 0.55
CA ILE A 51 -7.69 -1.23 1.78
C ILE A 51 -8.07 0.26 1.77
N ASP A 52 -8.79 0.66 2.81
CA ASP A 52 -9.09 2.06 3.09
C ASP A 52 -7.90 2.67 3.84
N PHE A 53 -6.97 3.23 3.08
CA PHE A 53 -5.76 3.83 3.63
C PHE A 53 -6.01 5.15 4.34
N GLU A 54 -7.05 5.89 3.95
CA GLU A 54 -7.46 7.13 4.62
C GLU A 54 -7.92 6.82 6.05
N ALA A 55 -8.72 5.76 6.23
CA ALA A 55 -9.12 5.30 7.57
C ALA A 55 -7.95 4.76 8.42
N LEU A 56 -6.88 4.25 7.79
CA LEU A 56 -5.72 3.69 8.49
C LEU A 56 -4.69 4.74 8.88
N LEU A 57 -4.43 5.72 8.02
CA LEU A 57 -3.40 6.74 8.20
C LEU A 57 -3.96 8.06 8.77
N GLY A 58 -5.24 8.33 8.58
CA GLY A 58 -5.88 9.60 8.97
C GLY A 58 -5.59 10.75 7.99
N ASP A 59 -6.11 11.93 8.33
CA ASP A 59 -6.04 13.16 7.49
C ASP A 59 -4.65 13.82 7.46
N GLU A 60 -3.65 13.30 8.17
CA GLU A 60 -2.36 13.98 8.35
C GLU A 60 -1.34 13.74 7.22
N PHE A 61 -1.63 12.86 6.26
CA PHE A 61 -0.64 12.45 5.26
C PHE A 61 -1.12 12.70 3.83
N ASP A 62 -0.45 13.64 3.15
CA ASP A 62 -0.75 14.00 1.75
C ASP A 62 -0.16 12.98 0.75
N VAL A 63 0.99 12.36 1.07
CA VAL A 63 1.70 11.43 0.15
C VAL A 63 2.31 10.25 0.91
N CYS A 64 2.05 9.02 0.47
CA CYS A 64 2.60 7.79 1.01
C CYS A 64 2.95 6.79 -0.10
N ASP A 65 4.01 6.02 0.09
CA ASP A 65 4.39 4.89 -0.74
C ASP A 65 4.02 3.57 -0.05
N ALA A 66 3.52 2.62 -0.84
CA ALA A 66 3.20 1.26 -0.40
C ALA A 66 4.25 0.26 -0.91
N TYR A 67 4.66 -0.63 -0.02
CA TYR A 67 5.63 -1.67 -0.29
C TYR A 67 5.13 -3.04 0.19
N LEU A 68 5.44 -4.11 -0.54
CA LEU A 68 5.34 -5.49 -0.03
C LEU A 68 6.74 -5.99 0.28
N GLY A 69 7.05 -6.07 1.58
CA GLY A 69 8.42 -6.32 2.04
C GLY A 69 9.34 -5.20 1.57
N SER A 70 10.27 -5.52 0.67
CA SER A 70 11.20 -4.54 0.06
C SER A 70 10.77 -4.04 -1.32
N ASN A 71 9.65 -4.51 -1.88
CA ASN A 71 9.22 -4.15 -3.23
C ASN A 71 8.20 -3.01 -3.19
N TRP A 72 8.47 -1.91 -3.90
CA TRP A 72 7.49 -0.85 -4.11
C TRP A 72 6.33 -1.34 -4.98
N ILE A 73 5.10 -1.04 -4.59
CA ILE A 73 3.88 -1.51 -5.28
C ILE A 73 2.89 -0.39 -5.65
N GLY A 74 3.14 0.84 -5.21
CA GLY A 74 2.31 1.99 -5.55
C GLY A 74 2.49 3.15 -4.59
N SER A 75 1.88 4.28 -4.94
CA SER A 75 1.89 5.50 -4.15
C SER A 75 0.48 6.10 -4.11
N THR A 76 0.23 6.98 -3.15
CA THR A 76 -0.97 7.82 -3.15
C THR A 76 -0.83 8.91 -4.19
N GLU A 77 -1.90 9.19 -4.92
CA GLU A 77 -2.07 10.47 -5.64
C GLU A 77 -3.08 11.34 -4.88
N ILE A 78 -2.82 12.66 -4.88
CA ILE A 78 -3.69 13.70 -4.32
C ILE A 78 -4.77 14.07 -5.34
#